data_AF-A0A0G2EXR3-F1
#
_entry.id   AF-A0A0G2EXR3-F1
#
_cell.length_a   1.000
_cell.length_b   1.000
_cell.length_c   1.000
_cell.angle_alpha   90.00
_cell.angle_beta   90.00
_cell.angle_gamma   90.00
#
_symmetry.space_group_name_H-M   'P 1'
#
loop_
_entity.id
_entity.type
_entity.pdbx_description
1 polymer ?
#
loop_
_entity_poly.entity_id
_entity_poly.type
_entity_poly.pdbx_seq_one_letter_code
_entity_poly.pdbx_strand_id
1 'polypeptide(L)'
;MPTITDAWAEKLLADQHLGDAAHDREVIETLRALLKRRISPQQAAASLAAAYDPLIRSGETSTANLWAIYCAAIAALGHDQSNLDLLVQTLLCVGRLPDVVDDDGRLVVTENGSVFWCEVPGFPFWLSQGSLPRQRTKSTASLNAAAFGSQYLRALDDRDRDHGPRTAMLALAHATLADALGRGDFDPAESDAWESARASLPLAATWILTAGRSIYRAARDGWPDGSGGRDNVDQLPWKH
;
A
#
# COMPACT_ATOMS: atom_id res chain seq x y z
N MET A 1 -0.26 -33.35 -3.78
CA MET A 1 0.46 -32.56 -2.77
C MET A 1 -0.05 -31.13 -2.81
N PRO A 2 -0.24 -30.46 -1.65
CA PRO A 2 -0.68 -29.07 -1.62
C PRO A 2 0.33 -28.17 -2.34
N THR A 3 -0.14 -27.20 -3.13
CA THR A 3 0.73 -26.22 -3.79
C THR A 3 1.29 -25.23 -2.76
N ILE A 4 2.37 -24.51 -3.07
CA ILE A 4 2.90 -23.47 -2.19
C ILE A 4 1.85 -22.39 -1.88
N THR A 5 0.97 -22.08 -2.84
CA THR A 5 -0.17 -21.18 -2.66
C THR A 5 -1.20 -21.75 -1.67
N ASP A 6 -1.48 -23.06 -1.74
CA ASP A 6 -2.40 -23.70 -0.80
C ASP A 6 -1.83 -23.70 0.63
N ALA A 7 -0.54 -24.03 0.77
CA ALA A 7 0.13 -24.01 2.08
C ALA A 7 0.19 -22.60 2.69
N TRP A 8 0.40 -21.56 1.85
CA TRP A 8 0.34 -20.16 2.30
C TRP A 8 -1.06 -19.78 2.80
N ALA A 9 -2.11 -20.10 2.03
CA ALA A 9 -3.48 -19.75 2.39
C ALA A 9 -3.93 -20.49 3.65
N GLU A 10 -3.64 -21.80 3.75
CA GLU A 10 -3.96 -22.63 4.92
C GLU A 10 -3.26 -22.10 6.19
N LYS A 11 -2.02 -21.63 6.06
CA LYS A 11 -1.30 -21.01 7.18
C LYS A 11 -2.00 -19.73 7.68
N LEU A 12 -2.43 -18.84 6.77
CA LEU A 12 -3.10 -17.60 7.16
C LEU A 12 -4.51 -17.86 7.71
N LEU A 13 -5.25 -18.81 7.16
CA LEU A 13 -6.58 -19.19 7.66
C LEU A 13 -6.53 -19.84 9.05
N ALA A 14 -5.39 -20.40 9.44
CA ALA A 14 -5.14 -20.94 10.77
C ALA A 14 -4.62 -19.89 11.77
N ASP A 15 -4.31 -18.67 11.33
CA ASP A 15 -3.88 -17.58 12.21
C ASP A 15 -5.09 -16.90 12.85
N GLN A 16 -5.13 -16.85 14.19
CA GLN A 16 -6.26 -16.25 14.93
C GLN A 16 -6.42 -14.74 14.67
N HIS A 17 -5.39 -14.04 14.20
CA HIS A 17 -5.47 -12.60 13.96
C HIS A 17 -5.98 -12.25 12.56
N LEU A 18 -5.77 -13.13 11.57
CA LEU A 18 -6.08 -12.88 10.16
C LEU A 18 -7.11 -13.87 9.57
N GLY A 19 -7.40 -14.97 10.27
CA GLY A 19 -8.31 -16.02 9.83
C GLY A 19 -9.68 -15.99 10.53
N ASP A 20 -9.87 -15.17 11.56
CA ASP A 20 -11.07 -15.19 12.39
C ASP A 20 -12.22 -14.35 11.82
N ALA A 21 -11.92 -13.19 11.23
CA ALA A 21 -12.94 -12.33 10.64
C ALA A 21 -13.38 -12.82 9.26
N ALA A 22 -14.69 -12.79 8.98
CA ALA A 22 -15.24 -13.32 7.73
C ALA A 22 -14.68 -12.61 6.48
N HIS A 23 -14.53 -11.28 6.53
CA HIS A 23 -13.96 -10.48 5.45
C HIS A 23 -12.48 -10.80 5.20
N ASP A 24 -11.71 -11.09 6.26
CA ASP A 24 -10.28 -11.44 6.11
C ASP A 24 -10.11 -12.84 5.47
N ARG A 25 -10.96 -13.80 5.83
CA ARG A 25 -11.00 -15.11 5.16
C ARG A 25 -11.33 -14.97 3.67
N GLU A 26 -12.24 -14.06 3.33
CA GLU A 26 -12.60 -13.77 1.93
C GLU A 26 -11.42 -13.15 1.16
N VAL A 27 -10.64 -12.26 1.80
CA VAL A 27 -9.39 -11.75 1.22
C VAL A 27 -8.39 -12.88 0.95
N ILE A 28 -8.15 -13.76 1.92
CA ILE A 28 -7.20 -14.88 1.77
C ILE A 28 -7.62 -15.81 0.62
N GLU A 29 -8.89 -16.19 0.56
CA GLU A 29 -9.41 -17.07 -0.48
C GLU A 29 -9.45 -16.40 -1.86
N THR A 30 -9.74 -15.10 -1.92
CA THR A 30 -9.65 -14.31 -3.16
C THR A 30 -8.23 -14.31 -3.71
N LEU A 31 -7.23 -14.02 -2.88
CA LEU A 31 -5.83 -14.04 -3.29
C LEU A 31 -5.36 -15.46 -3.65
N ARG A 32 -5.80 -16.48 -2.92
CA ARG A 32 -5.56 -17.89 -3.27
C ARG A 32 -6.09 -18.22 -4.66
N ALA A 33 -7.33 -17.81 -4.96
CA ALA A 33 -7.96 -18.03 -6.27
C ALA A 33 -7.22 -17.29 -7.40
N LEU A 34 -6.84 -16.03 -7.16
CA LEU A 34 -6.04 -15.22 -8.08
C LEU A 34 -4.70 -15.89 -8.41
N LEU A 35 -3.95 -16.29 -7.38
CA LEU A 35 -2.62 -16.88 -7.53
C LEU A 35 -2.66 -18.27 -8.16
N LYS A 36 -3.80 -18.98 -8.03
CA LYS A 36 -4.10 -20.22 -8.78
C LYS A 36 -4.68 -19.96 -10.17
N ARG A 37 -4.74 -18.70 -10.62
CA ARG A 37 -5.24 -18.26 -11.94
C ARG A 37 -6.68 -18.68 -12.20
N ARG A 38 -7.50 -18.79 -11.14
CA ARG A 38 -8.93 -19.13 -11.23
C ARG A 38 -9.81 -17.91 -11.46
N ILE A 39 -9.33 -16.74 -11.05
CA ILE A 39 -9.97 -15.45 -11.26
C ILE A 39 -8.97 -14.44 -11.84
N SER A 40 -9.47 -13.42 -12.53
CA SER A 40 -8.63 -12.34 -13.07
C SER A 40 -8.27 -11.30 -11.99
N PRO A 41 -7.24 -10.46 -12.23
CA PRO A 41 -6.93 -9.33 -11.36
C PRO A 41 -8.11 -8.37 -11.13
N GLN A 42 -8.96 -8.17 -12.14
CA GLN A 42 -10.16 -7.31 -12.03
C GLN A 42 -11.21 -7.93 -11.11
N GLN A 43 -11.44 -9.24 -11.24
CA GLN A 43 -12.36 -9.98 -10.38
C GLN A 43 -11.85 -9.98 -8.94
N ALA A 44 -10.55 -10.23 -8.74
CA ALA A 44 -9.94 -10.17 -7.42
C ALA A 44 -10.08 -8.77 -6.79
N ALA A 45 -9.79 -7.70 -7.53
CA ALA A 45 -9.96 -6.34 -7.04
C ALA A 45 -11.40 -6.04 -6.58
N ALA A 46 -12.38 -6.42 -7.40
CA ALA A 46 -13.80 -6.24 -7.06
C ALA A 46 -14.20 -7.04 -5.81
N SER A 47 -13.73 -8.28 -5.67
CA SER A 47 -13.98 -9.11 -4.47
C SER A 47 -13.33 -8.54 -3.22
N LEU A 48 -12.08 -8.06 -3.31
CA LEU A 48 -11.39 -7.43 -2.18
C LEU A 48 -12.14 -6.18 -1.69
N ALA A 49 -12.60 -5.33 -2.62
CA ALA A 49 -13.39 -4.16 -2.27
C ALA A 49 -14.75 -4.54 -1.69
N ALA A 50 -15.47 -5.49 -2.30
CA ALA A 50 -16.76 -5.95 -1.81
C ALA A 50 -16.73 -6.50 -0.38
N ALA A 51 -15.62 -7.15 0.01
CA ALA A 51 -15.44 -7.65 1.37
C ALA A 51 -15.31 -6.53 2.43
N TYR A 52 -14.74 -5.39 2.05
CA TYR A 52 -14.41 -4.28 2.98
C TYR A 52 -15.34 -3.07 2.87
N ASP A 53 -15.98 -2.86 1.72
CA ASP A 53 -16.93 -1.78 1.45
C ASP A 53 -18.00 -1.63 2.56
N PRO A 54 -18.67 -2.70 3.04
CA PRO A 54 -19.66 -2.59 4.10
C PRO A 54 -19.09 -2.09 5.43
N LEU A 55 -17.84 -2.47 5.75
CA LEU A 55 -17.15 -2.06 6.98
C LEU A 55 -16.77 -0.57 6.90
N ILE A 56 -16.24 -0.17 5.75
CA ILE A 56 -15.85 1.22 5.52
C ILE A 56 -17.09 2.13 5.60
N ARG A 57 -18.22 1.71 5.02
CA ARG A 57 -19.48 2.46 5.11
C ARG A 57 -20.07 2.53 6.51
N SER A 58 -19.85 1.51 7.35
CA SER A 58 -20.33 1.51 8.74
C SER A 58 -19.46 2.36 9.68
N GLY A 59 -18.37 2.95 9.18
CA GLY A 59 -17.41 3.77 9.93
C GLY A 59 -16.17 3.00 10.40
N GLU A 60 -16.08 1.70 10.14
CA GLU A 60 -14.87 0.92 10.36
C GLU A 60 -13.89 1.12 9.19
N THR A 61 -13.11 2.19 9.28
CA THR A 61 -12.20 2.65 8.22
C THR A 61 -10.86 1.93 8.17
N SER A 62 -10.63 0.98 9.10
CA SER A 62 -9.38 0.23 9.17
C SER A 62 -9.30 -0.81 8.06
N THR A 63 -8.35 -0.66 7.15
CA THR A 63 -8.00 -1.65 6.10
C THR A 63 -6.70 -2.39 6.42
N ALA A 64 -6.29 -2.38 7.69
CA ALA A 64 -5.01 -2.92 8.13
C ALA A 64 -4.82 -4.41 7.76
N ASN A 65 -5.82 -5.25 8.05
CA ASN A 65 -5.73 -6.68 7.79
C ASN A 65 -5.72 -7.01 6.30
N LEU A 66 -6.53 -6.32 5.48
CA LEU A 66 -6.48 -6.42 4.02
C LEU A 66 -5.04 -6.26 3.51
N TRP A 67 -4.37 -5.18 3.90
CA TRP A 67 -3.02 -4.91 3.44
C TRP A 67 -1.97 -5.82 4.06
N ALA A 68 -2.12 -6.22 5.32
CA ALA A 68 -1.25 -7.20 5.95
C ALA A 68 -1.29 -8.55 5.21
N ILE A 69 -2.49 -9.05 4.87
CA ILE A 69 -2.69 -10.29 4.10
C ILE A 69 -2.09 -10.17 2.70
N TYR A 70 -2.33 -9.03 2.04
CA TYR A 70 -1.77 -8.75 0.71
C TYR A 70 -0.23 -8.76 0.71
N CYS A 71 0.39 -8.11 1.70
CA CYS A 71 1.83 -8.08 1.87
C CYS A 71 2.39 -9.46 2.24
N ALA A 72 1.65 -10.27 3.00
CA ALA A 72 2.03 -11.66 3.28
C ALA A 72 2.07 -12.51 2.00
N ALA A 73 1.16 -12.27 1.05
CA ALA A 73 1.19 -12.93 -0.26
C ALA A 73 2.45 -12.54 -1.06
N ILE A 74 2.79 -11.24 -1.11
CA ILE A 74 4.01 -10.74 -1.75
C ILE A 74 5.25 -11.39 -1.14
N ALA A 75 5.35 -11.41 0.20
CA ALA A 75 6.50 -11.98 0.89
C ALA A 75 6.70 -13.46 0.58
N ALA A 76 5.62 -14.25 0.59
CA ALA A 76 5.69 -15.70 0.39
C ALA A 76 5.86 -16.11 -1.08
N LEU A 77 5.18 -15.41 -2.00
CA LEU A 77 4.97 -15.88 -3.37
C LEU A 77 5.50 -14.93 -4.45
N GLY A 78 5.99 -13.75 -4.06
CA GLY A 78 6.51 -12.71 -4.98
C GLY A 78 7.87 -13.04 -5.60
N HIS A 79 8.48 -14.17 -5.26
CA HIS A 79 9.69 -14.66 -5.94
C HIS A 79 9.38 -15.20 -7.36
N ASP A 80 8.12 -15.56 -7.62
CA ASP A 80 7.63 -15.92 -8.96
C ASP A 80 7.10 -14.68 -9.67
N GLN A 81 7.70 -14.33 -10.81
CA GLN A 81 7.36 -13.11 -11.55
C GLN A 81 5.91 -13.11 -12.03
N SER A 82 5.33 -14.26 -12.39
CA SER A 82 3.95 -14.32 -12.85
C SER A 82 2.95 -14.08 -11.71
N ASN A 83 3.26 -14.55 -10.50
CA ASN A 83 2.49 -14.22 -9.31
C ASN A 83 2.63 -12.75 -8.93
N LEU A 84 3.84 -12.20 -9.04
CA LEU A 84 4.11 -10.78 -8.78
C LEU A 84 3.31 -9.88 -9.74
N ASP A 85 3.28 -10.22 -11.03
CA ASP A 85 2.49 -9.51 -12.05
C ASP A 85 0.99 -9.53 -11.72
N LEU A 86 0.45 -10.68 -11.29
CA LEU A 86 -0.96 -10.80 -10.90
C LEU A 86 -1.31 -9.89 -9.72
N LEU A 87 -0.43 -9.82 -8.71
CA LEU A 87 -0.60 -8.95 -7.56
C LEU A 87 -0.53 -7.47 -8.01
N VAL A 88 0.51 -7.07 -8.74
CA VAL A 88 0.64 -5.70 -9.26
C VAL A 88 -0.60 -5.28 -10.07
N GLN A 89 -1.07 -6.12 -10.98
CA GLN A 89 -2.28 -5.81 -11.78
C GLN A 89 -3.54 -5.73 -10.93
N THR A 90 -3.66 -6.53 -9.87
CA THR A 90 -4.82 -6.49 -8.98
C THR A 90 -4.87 -5.16 -8.24
N LEU A 91 -3.73 -4.71 -7.70
CA LEU A 91 -3.67 -3.44 -6.99
C LEU A 91 -3.95 -2.24 -7.92
N LEU A 92 -3.47 -2.30 -9.16
CA LEU A 92 -3.83 -1.31 -10.19
C LEU A 92 -5.33 -1.31 -10.53
N CYS A 93 -6.00 -2.46 -10.41
CA CYS A 93 -7.45 -2.56 -10.61
C CYS A 93 -8.21 -2.02 -9.40
N VAL A 94 -7.73 -2.26 -8.18
CA VAL A 94 -8.29 -1.65 -6.95
C VAL A 94 -8.22 -0.13 -7.06
N GLY A 95 -7.09 0.42 -7.48
CA GLY A 95 -6.87 1.85 -7.73
C GLY A 95 -7.78 2.52 -8.78
N ARG A 96 -8.73 1.79 -9.35
CA ARG A 96 -9.71 2.23 -10.36
C ARG A 96 -11.16 1.97 -9.96
N LEU A 97 -11.38 1.32 -8.82
CA LEU A 97 -12.73 1.10 -8.32
C LEU A 97 -13.32 2.45 -7.86
N PRO A 98 -14.65 2.61 -7.93
CA PRO A 98 -15.31 3.77 -7.34
C PRO A 98 -15.02 3.83 -5.84
N ASP A 99 -14.63 4.99 -5.32
CA ASP A 99 -14.40 5.17 -3.89
C ASP A 99 -15.67 4.97 -3.06
N VAL A 100 -15.49 4.65 -1.77
CA VAL A 100 -16.60 4.37 -0.87
C VAL A 100 -17.33 5.66 -0.49
N VAL A 101 -18.65 5.64 -0.64
CA VAL A 101 -19.55 6.69 -0.18
C VAL A 101 -20.44 6.17 0.94
N ASP A 102 -20.76 7.04 1.90
CA ASP A 102 -21.73 6.76 2.97
C ASP A 102 -23.18 6.80 2.44
N ASP A 103 -24.15 6.54 3.33
CA ASP A 103 -25.57 6.53 3.00
C ASP A 103 -26.10 7.91 2.53
N ASP A 104 -25.41 9.00 2.89
CA ASP A 104 -25.71 10.37 2.46
C ASP A 104 -25.03 10.73 1.12
N GLY A 105 -24.30 9.78 0.52
CA GLY A 105 -23.57 9.97 -0.73
C GLY A 105 -22.27 10.78 -0.59
N ARG A 106 -21.75 10.95 0.64
CA ARG A 106 -20.49 11.63 0.90
C ARG A 106 -19.34 10.62 0.86
N LEU A 107 -18.19 11.06 0.35
CA LEU A 107 -16.99 10.23 0.34
C LEU A 107 -16.57 9.91 1.77
N VAL A 108 -16.38 8.62 2.05
CA VAL A 108 -15.76 8.18 3.30
C VAL A 108 -14.27 8.44 3.18
N VAL A 109 -13.73 9.21 4.12
CA VAL A 109 -12.31 9.54 4.20
C VAL A 109 -11.72 8.92 5.46
N THR A 110 -10.48 8.47 5.36
CA THR A 110 -9.70 8.01 6.51
C THR A 110 -9.32 9.19 7.41
N GLU A 111 -8.83 8.90 8.62
CA GLU A 111 -8.41 9.93 9.59
C GLU A 111 -7.32 10.88 9.05
N ASN A 112 -6.49 10.41 8.11
CA ASN A 112 -5.45 11.21 7.45
C ASN A 112 -5.94 11.91 6.16
N GLY A 113 -7.25 11.90 5.88
CA GLY A 113 -7.87 12.59 4.76
C GLY A 113 -7.78 11.87 3.41
N SER A 114 -7.29 10.63 3.38
CA SER A 114 -7.28 9.83 2.16
C SER A 114 -8.66 9.26 1.85
N VAL A 115 -8.99 9.20 0.57
CA VAL A 115 -10.15 8.44 0.08
C VAL A 115 -9.74 6.96 -0.07
N PHE A 116 -10.72 6.07 -0.19
CA PHE A 116 -10.44 4.64 -0.28
C PHE A 116 -9.88 4.26 -1.65
N TRP A 117 -10.37 3.26 -2.33
CA TRP A 117 -9.69 2.49 -3.38
C TRP A 117 -8.73 3.21 -4.33
N CYS A 118 -8.99 4.46 -4.76
CA CYS A 118 -8.06 5.18 -5.64
C CYS A 118 -6.70 5.55 -4.99
N GLU A 119 -6.67 5.83 -3.68
CA GLU A 119 -5.45 6.15 -2.93
C GLU A 119 -4.89 4.97 -2.14
N VAL A 120 -5.65 3.88 -1.98
CA VAL A 120 -5.20 2.64 -1.35
C VAL A 120 -4.60 2.92 0.06
N PRO A 121 -5.37 3.54 0.97
CA PRO A 121 -4.85 4.06 2.23
C PRO A 121 -4.23 2.96 3.08
N GLY A 122 -3.05 3.22 3.67
CA GLY A 122 -2.35 2.28 4.55
C GLY A 122 -1.52 1.21 3.84
N PHE A 123 -1.78 0.89 2.57
CA PHE A 123 -0.96 -0.07 1.81
C PHE A 123 0.53 0.27 1.79
N PRO A 124 0.94 1.53 1.50
CA PRO A 124 2.31 1.99 1.66
C PRO A 124 3.01 1.60 2.96
N PHE A 125 2.32 1.80 4.07
CA PHE A 125 2.83 1.49 5.40
C PHE A 125 3.00 -0.01 5.59
N TRP A 126 2.00 -0.82 5.21
CA TRP A 126 2.08 -2.27 5.37
C TRP A 126 3.14 -2.91 4.47
N LEU A 127 3.33 -2.37 3.26
CA LEU A 127 4.42 -2.78 2.38
C LEU A 127 5.78 -2.48 3.01
N SER A 128 5.94 -1.31 3.67
CA SER A 128 7.19 -0.97 4.36
C SER A 128 7.42 -1.86 5.59
N GLN A 129 6.38 -2.16 6.38
CA GLN A 129 6.48 -3.10 7.52
C GLN A 129 6.90 -4.52 7.09
N GLY A 130 6.45 -4.97 5.91
CA GLY A 130 6.92 -6.23 5.30
C GLY A 130 8.40 -6.20 4.86
N SER A 131 8.95 -5.01 4.63
CA SER A 131 10.33 -4.77 4.18
C SER A 131 11.33 -4.44 5.29
N LEU A 132 10.86 -4.16 6.52
CA LEU A 132 11.73 -3.77 7.63
C LEU A 132 12.37 -5.00 8.30
N PRO A 133 13.72 -5.13 8.30
CA PRO A 133 14.41 -6.28 8.86
C PRO A 133 14.46 -6.18 10.38
N ARG A 134 13.62 -6.94 11.07
CA ARG A 134 13.84 -7.26 12.49
C ARG A 134 14.64 -8.55 12.74
N GLN A 135 15.07 -9.28 11.70
CA GLN A 135 15.95 -10.46 11.82
C GLN A 135 16.48 -10.95 10.44
N ARG A 136 17.69 -11.54 10.43
CA ARG A 136 18.49 -11.96 9.27
C ARG A 136 17.80 -12.92 8.26
N THR A 137 16.68 -13.54 8.60
CA THR A 137 15.86 -14.38 7.71
C THR A 137 14.87 -13.60 6.83
N LYS A 138 14.83 -12.26 6.96
CA LYS A 138 13.89 -11.36 6.26
C LYS A 138 14.41 -10.77 4.93
N SER A 139 15.55 -11.22 4.40
CA SER A 139 16.13 -10.66 3.18
C SER A 139 15.25 -10.92 1.94
N THR A 140 14.73 -12.14 1.77
CA THR A 140 13.90 -12.50 0.60
C THR A 140 12.57 -11.78 0.58
N ALA A 141 11.89 -11.65 1.73
CA ALA A 141 10.62 -10.91 1.82
C ALA A 141 10.82 -9.43 1.47
N SER A 142 11.91 -8.83 1.95
CA SER A 142 12.27 -7.44 1.65
C SER A 142 12.61 -7.24 0.18
N LEU A 143 13.32 -8.19 -0.45
CA LEU A 143 13.60 -8.17 -1.89
C LEU A 143 12.31 -8.32 -2.73
N ASN A 144 11.38 -9.18 -2.32
CA ASN A 144 10.10 -9.34 -3.00
C ASN A 144 9.24 -8.07 -2.88
N ALA A 145 9.22 -7.43 -1.70
CA ALA A 145 8.53 -6.15 -1.50
C ALA A 145 9.16 -5.03 -2.34
N ALA A 146 10.49 -4.98 -2.44
CA ALA A 146 11.21 -4.05 -3.31
C ALA A 146 10.86 -4.25 -4.79
N ALA A 147 10.89 -5.50 -5.24
CA ALA A 147 10.54 -5.87 -6.61
C ALA A 147 9.10 -5.52 -6.93
N PHE A 148 8.16 -5.83 -6.02
CA PHE A 148 6.76 -5.42 -6.12
C PHE A 148 6.62 -3.91 -6.25
N GLY A 149 7.21 -3.15 -5.30
CA GLY A 149 7.08 -1.69 -5.24
C GLY A 149 7.59 -1.03 -6.52
N SER A 150 8.76 -1.47 -7.01
CA SER A 150 9.34 -1.03 -8.28
C SER A 150 8.40 -1.26 -9.47
N GLN A 151 7.83 -2.46 -9.59
CA GLN A 151 6.95 -2.82 -10.71
C GLN A 151 5.62 -2.08 -10.64
N TYR A 152 5.03 -1.98 -9.46
CA TYR A 152 3.77 -1.26 -9.24
C TYR A 152 3.91 0.22 -9.59
N LEU A 153 4.97 0.87 -9.11
CA LEU A 153 5.29 2.26 -9.44
C LEU A 153 5.46 2.48 -10.93
N ARG A 154 6.28 1.65 -11.57
CA ARG A 154 6.50 1.74 -13.03
C ARG A 154 5.19 1.63 -13.80
N ALA A 155 4.33 0.70 -13.39
CA ALA A 155 3.04 0.50 -14.03
C ALA A 155 2.07 1.67 -13.80
N LEU A 156 2.19 2.38 -12.67
CA LEU A 156 1.49 3.64 -12.44
C LEU A 156 2.04 4.76 -13.36
N ASP A 157 3.36 4.95 -13.43
CA ASP A 157 3.98 6.00 -14.26
C ASP A 157 3.72 5.82 -15.75
N ASP A 158 3.72 4.57 -16.25
CA ASP A 158 3.43 4.26 -17.64
C ASP A 158 1.97 4.55 -18.01
N ARG A 159 1.05 4.41 -17.05
CA ARG A 159 -0.40 4.61 -17.26
C ARG A 159 -0.85 6.05 -17.03
N ASP A 160 -0.31 6.72 -16.04
CA ASP A 160 -0.73 8.06 -15.59
C ASP A 160 0.21 9.15 -16.12
N ARG A 161 0.71 9.02 -17.37
CA ARG A 161 1.62 10.02 -17.99
C ARG A 161 1.07 11.45 -17.93
N ASP A 162 -0.26 11.58 -17.93
CA ASP A 162 -1.00 12.85 -17.94
C ASP A 162 -1.64 13.24 -16.59
N HIS A 163 -1.60 12.36 -15.58
CA HIS A 163 -2.12 12.66 -14.24
C HIS A 163 -0.96 12.94 -13.28
N GLY A 164 -1.18 13.84 -12.32
CA GLY A 164 -0.18 14.20 -11.31
C GLY A 164 0.20 13.03 -10.40
N PRO A 165 1.23 13.18 -9.53
CA PRO A 165 1.56 12.19 -8.51
C PRO A 165 0.33 11.80 -7.68
N ARG A 166 0.05 10.51 -7.52
CA ARG A 166 -0.95 10.04 -6.54
C ARG A 166 -0.45 10.36 -5.12
N THR A 167 -1.24 11.09 -4.33
CA THR A 167 -0.89 11.63 -3.00
C THR A 167 -0.32 10.57 -2.05
N ALA A 168 -0.90 9.36 -2.03
CA ALA A 168 -0.44 8.26 -1.18
C ALA A 168 0.96 7.74 -1.54
N MET A 169 1.34 7.75 -2.83
CA MET A 169 2.66 7.31 -3.28
C MET A 169 3.72 8.38 -3.03
N LEU A 170 3.34 9.66 -3.07
CA LEU A 170 4.17 10.77 -2.63
C LEU A 170 4.46 10.65 -1.12
N ALA A 171 3.44 10.35 -0.31
CA ALA A 171 3.61 10.13 1.13
C ALA A 171 4.55 8.95 1.45
N LEU A 172 4.46 7.85 0.70
CA LEU A 172 5.37 6.71 0.83
C LEU A 172 6.81 7.04 0.46
N ALA A 173 7.00 7.71 -0.69
CA ALA A 173 8.33 8.14 -1.11
C ALA A 173 8.93 9.11 -0.09
N HIS A 174 8.13 10.02 0.45
CA HIS A 174 8.54 10.97 1.48
C HIS A 174 8.88 10.28 2.81
N ALA A 175 8.06 9.33 3.28
CA ALA A 175 8.36 8.55 4.49
C ALA A 175 9.64 7.71 4.32
N THR A 176 9.81 7.07 3.16
CA THR A 176 11.02 6.29 2.86
C THR A 176 12.26 7.17 2.73
N LEU A 177 12.11 8.37 2.15
CA LEU A 177 13.17 9.38 2.09
C LEU A 177 13.50 9.92 3.48
N ALA A 178 12.50 10.21 4.32
CA ALA A 178 12.70 10.71 5.68
C ALA A 178 13.37 9.66 6.57
N ASP A 179 13.00 8.39 6.44
CA ASP A 179 13.64 7.28 7.13
C ASP A 179 15.08 7.05 6.63
N ALA A 180 15.31 7.15 5.31
CA ALA A 180 16.64 6.98 4.73
C ALA A 180 17.59 8.15 5.01
N LEU A 181 17.06 9.38 5.09
CA LEU A 181 17.83 10.60 5.32
C LEU A 181 17.98 10.95 6.80
N GLY A 182 17.26 10.26 7.68
CA GLY A 182 17.41 10.32 9.13
C GLY A 182 17.15 11.71 9.71
N ARG A 183 16.04 11.88 10.44
CA ARG A 183 16.00 12.95 11.44
C ARG A 183 16.89 12.54 12.62
N GLY A 184 18.12 13.06 12.63
CA GLY A 184 18.96 13.19 13.83
C GLY A 184 20.19 12.27 13.88
N ASP A 185 21.36 12.91 13.97
CA ASP A 185 22.66 12.41 14.46
C ASP A 185 22.81 10.90 14.70
N PHE A 186 23.29 10.18 13.70
CA PHE A 186 23.73 8.79 13.88
C PHE A 186 25.10 8.76 14.55
N ASP A 187 25.16 8.23 15.78
CA ASP A 187 26.42 7.75 16.34
C ASP A 187 26.84 6.49 15.55
N PRO A 188 28.00 6.49 14.86
CA PRO A 188 28.49 5.34 14.09
C PRO A 188 28.74 4.07 14.94
N ALA A 189 28.58 4.12 16.26
CA ALA A 189 28.56 2.96 17.13
C ALA A 189 27.29 2.08 17.00
N GLU A 190 26.19 2.58 16.43
CA GLU A 190 24.93 1.83 16.30
C GLU A 190 24.86 1.03 14.99
N SER A 191 25.45 -0.17 15.01
CA SER A 191 25.46 -1.16 13.90
C SER A 191 24.07 -1.40 13.29
N ASP A 192 23.01 -1.39 14.10
CA ASP A 192 21.64 -1.67 13.66
C ASP A 192 21.04 -0.53 12.81
N ALA A 193 21.37 0.73 13.15
CA ALA A 193 20.94 1.90 12.38
C ALA A 193 21.61 1.94 11.00
N TRP A 194 22.90 1.61 10.94
CA TRP A 194 23.65 1.52 9.69
C TRP A 194 23.20 0.35 8.80
N GLU A 195 22.92 -0.82 9.38
CA GLU A 195 22.36 -1.96 8.65
C GLU A 195 20.95 -1.67 8.12
N SER A 196 20.11 -0.99 8.90
CA SER A 196 18.78 -0.53 8.48
C SER A 196 18.88 0.48 7.32
N ALA A 197 19.73 1.50 7.44
CA ALA A 197 19.94 2.50 6.38
C ALA A 197 20.45 1.85 5.08
N ARG A 198 21.37 0.88 5.17
CA ARG A 198 21.91 0.15 4.01
C ARG A 198 20.87 -0.75 3.33
N ALA A 199 19.89 -1.27 4.08
CA ALA A 199 18.76 -2.03 3.52
C ALA A 199 17.69 -1.11 2.91
N SER A 200 17.47 0.08 3.49
CA SER A 200 16.50 1.07 3.04
C SER A 200 16.99 1.89 1.85
N LEU A 201 18.30 2.04 1.66
CA LEU A 201 18.91 2.82 0.56
C LEU A 201 18.51 2.34 -0.85
N PRO A 202 18.56 1.03 -1.19
CA PRO A 202 18.09 0.55 -2.49
C PRO A 202 16.58 0.73 -2.70
N LEU A 203 15.80 0.62 -1.62
CA LEU A 203 14.35 0.89 -1.64
C LEU A 203 14.12 2.37 -1.92
N ALA A 204 14.72 3.27 -1.14
CA ALA A 204 14.67 4.72 -1.33
C ALA A 204 15.14 5.13 -2.73
N ALA A 205 16.24 4.56 -3.23
CA ALA A 205 16.73 4.80 -4.58
C ALA A 205 15.73 4.32 -5.64
N THR A 206 15.06 3.18 -5.42
CA THR A 206 13.99 2.70 -6.29
C THR A 206 12.82 3.68 -6.30
N TRP A 207 12.37 4.17 -5.13
CA TRP A 207 11.33 5.20 -5.01
C TRP A 207 11.72 6.49 -5.71
N ILE A 208 12.95 6.98 -5.52
CA ILE A 208 13.47 8.19 -6.18
C ILE A 208 13.51 8.01 -7.70
N LEU A 209 13.96 6.84 -8.20
CA LEU A 209 14.11 6.61 -9.64
C LEU A 209 12.77 6.40 -10.35
N THR A 210 11.79 5.78 -9.69
CA THR A 210 10.46 5.53 -10.26
C THR A 210 9.53 6.71 -9.99
N ALA A 211 9.27 7.05 -8.73
CA ALA A 211 8.42 8.18 -8.37
C ALA A 211 9.07 9.55 -8.64
N GLY A 212 10.34 9.63 -9.03
CA GLY A 212 11.08 10.89 -9.19
C GLY A 212 10.43 11.90 -10.14
N ARG A 213 9.81 11.43 -11.23
CA ARG A 213 9.06 12.31 -12.15
C ARG A 213 7.82 12.89 -11.48
N SER A 214 7.13 12.06 -10.72
CA SER A 214 5.91 12.39 -9.97
C SER A 214 6.25 13.33 -8.79
N ILE A 215 7.34 13.09 -8.06
CA ILE A 215 7.90 13.98 -7.03
C ILE A 215 8.33 15.32 -7.63
N TYR A 216 9.03 15.31 -8.77
CA TYR A 216 9.44 16.52 -9.48
C TYR A 216 8.23 17.35 -9.92
N ARG A 217 7.17 16.70 -10.44
CA ARG A 217 5.91 17.37 -10.80
C ARG A 217 5.25 18.01 -9.58
N ALA A 218 5.12 17.30 -8.45
CA ALA A 218 4.61 17.88 -7.21
C ALA A 218 5.45 19.08 -6.73
N ALA A 219 6.78 18.98 -6.77
CA ALA A 219 7.66 20.06 -6.37
C ALA A 219 7.58 21.28 -7.32
N ARG A 220 7.44 21.03 -8.63
CA ARG A 220 7.32 22.07 -9.66
C ARG A 220 5.97 22.77 -9.64
N ASP A 221 4.89 22.02 -9.47
CA ASP A 221 3.51 22.51 -9.58
C ASP A 221 3.01 23.16 -8.28
N GLY A 222 3.92 23.35 -7.31
CA GLY A 222 3.65 23.95 -6.01
C GLY A 222 3.40 22.87 -4.99
N TRP A 223 4.39 22.66 -4.13
CA TRP A 223 4.16 21.98 -2.86
C TRP A 223 3.04 22.76 -2.14
N PRO A 224 1.94 22.15 -1.70
CA PRO A 224 1.09 22.80 -0.73
C PRO A 224 1.92 22.87 0.54
N ASP A 225 2.63 23.98 0.71
CA ASP A 225 3.24 24.33 1.98
C ASP A 225 2.16 24.12 3.03
N GLY A 226 2.46 23.35 4.08
CA GLY A 226 1.54 23.05 5.17
C GLY A 226 1.05 24.28 5.96
N SER A 227 1.13 25.48 5.39
CA SER A 227 0.58 26.76 5.83
C SER A 227 -0.77 27.11 5.18
N GLY A 228 -1.33 26.29 4.29
CA GLY A 228 -2.53 26.63 3.50
C GLY A 228 -3.89 26.13 4.01
N GLY A 229 -4.09 25.93 5.32
CA GLY A 229 -5.34 25.31 5.81
C GLY A 229 -5.77 25.59 7.25
N ARG A 230 -5.36 26.72 7.85
CA ARG A 230 -5.94 27.19 9.13
C ARG A 230 -6.60 28.57 9.09
N ASP A 231 -6.51 29.30 7.98
CA ASP A 231 -6.98 30.69 7.92
C ASP A 231 -8.25 30.91 7.09
N ASN A 232 -9.06 29.87 6.85
CA ASN A 232 -10.34 30.06 6.15
C ASN A 232 -11.52 29.23 6.70
N VAL A 233 -11.54 29.04 8.02
CA VAL A 233 -12.73 28.52 8.74
C VAL A 233 -13.73 29.64 9.08
N ASP A 234 -13.32 30.92 8.96
CA ASP A 234 -14.15 32.08 9.35
C ASP A 234 -14.84 32.82 8.18
N GLN A 235 -14.92 32.23 6.97
CA GLN A 235 -15.63 32.85 5.83
C GLN A 235 -16.70 31.96 5.17
N LEU A 236 -17.36 31.11 5.94
CA LEU A 236 -18.64 30.53 5.50
C LEU A 236 -19.80 31.47 5.90
N PRO A 237 -20.62 31.95 4.95
CA PRO A 237 -21.73 32.84 5.25
C PRO A 237 -22.91 32.02 5.76
N TRP A 238 -22.94 31.76 7.07
CA TRP A 238 -24.16 31.33 7.74
C TRP A 238 -24.51 32.36 8.82
N LYS A 239 -25.33 33.33 8.40
CA LYS A 239 -26.15 34.12 9.31
C LYS A 239 -27.13 33.18 10.03
N HIS A 240 -27.12 33.18 11.35
CA HIS A 240 -28.23 33.64 12.20
C HIS A 240 -27.76 33.82 13.64
#